data_AF-A0A965RBW3-F1
#
_entry.id   AF-A0A965RBW3-F1
#
_cell.length_a   1.000
_cell.length_b   1.000
_cell.length_c   1.000
_cell.angle_alpha   90.00
_cell.angle_beta   90.00
_cell.angle_gamma   90.00
#
_symmetry.space_group_name_H-M   'P 1'
#
loop_
_entity.id
_entity.type
_entity.pdbx_description
1 polymer ?
#
loop_
_entity_poly.entity_id
_entity_poly.type
_entity_poly.pdbx_seq_one_letter_code
_entity_poly.pdbx_strand_id
1 'polypeptide(L)'
;MADVTVAQFAEVLKVPVEKLITQLAQAGIEVSGPNDRISDDAKLVLLTHLRRSHGQAEEAGAAAAAPRKITLQRKQQSEIKLAGGAGRARTVNVEVRVKRTYVKRDVLEEQAKAQGEDSESKRREAEEAARLERERQEHERREAERLEAENRRRIEEEAA
;
A
#
# COMPACT_ATOMS: atom_id res chain seq x y z
N MET A 1 14.65 17.61 -34.14
CA MET A 1 13.24 17.80 -34.52
C MET A 1 12.89 16.84 -35.62
N ALA A 2 11.89 16.00 -35.40
CA ALA A 2 11.30 15.15 -36.41
C ALA A 2 9.77 15.25 -36.25
N ASP A 3 9.12 15.93 -37.19
CA ASP A 3 7.67 15.92 -37.29
C ASP A 3 7.23 14.52 -37.73
N VAL A 4 6.43 13.85 -36.90
CA VAL A 4 5.95 12.48 -37.13
C VAL A 4 4.46 12.54 -37.43
N THR A 5 3.97 11.72 -38.36
CA THR A 5 2.53 11.69 -38.65
C THR A 5 1.76 11.00 -37.52
N VAL A 6 0.48 11.33 -37.36
CA VAL A 6 -0.39 10.71 -36.34
C VAL A 6 -0.44 9.19 -36.52
N ALA A 7 -0.53 8.71 -37.77
CA ALA A 7 -0.52 7.28 -38.07
C ALA A 7 0.77 6.59 -37.61
N GLN A 8 1.94 7.18 -37.89
CA GLN A 8 3.24 6.63 -37.46
C GLN A 8 3.36 6.65 -35.93
N PHE A 9 2.89 7.71 -35.28
CA PHE A 9 2.94 7.82 -33.82
C PHE A 9 2.02 6.79 -33.14
N ALA A 10 0.82 6.58 -33.69
CA ALA A 10 -0.12 5.56 -33.23
C ALA A 10 0.47 4.14 -33.31
N GLU A 11 1.18 3.83 -34.40
CA GLU A 11 1.84 2.54 -34.60
C GLU A 11 2.93 2.28 -33.56
N VAL A 12 3.77 3.29 -33.29
CA VAL A 12 4.82 3.21 -32.25
C VAL A 12 4.21 2.96 -30.87
N LEU A 13 3.12 3.65 -30.54
CA LEU A 13 2.41 3.48 -29.27
C LEU A 13 1.53 2.23 -29.22
N LYS A 14 1.35 1.53 -30.34
CA LYS A 14 0.42 0.40 -30.50
C LYS A 14 -1.00 0.75 -30.06
N VAL A 15 -1.43 1.98 -30.33
CA VAL A 15 -2.77 2.49 -30.04
C VAL A 15 -3.51 2.70 -31.36
N PRO A 16 -4.81 2.35 -31.47
CA PRO A 16 -5.59 2.67 -32.66
C PRO A 16 -5.56 4.16 -32.98
N VAL A 17 -5.44 4.51 -34.26
CA VAL A 17 -5.32 5.91 -34.71
C VAL A 17 -6.50 6.76 -34.24
N GLU A 18 -7.72 6.23 -34.30
CA GLU A 18 -8.93 6.90 -33.82
C GLU A 18 -8.85 7.24 -32.32
N LYS A 19 -8.30 6.33 -31.51
CA LYS A 19 -8.10 6.59 -30.07
C LYS A 19 -7.06 7.67 -29.84
N LEU A 20 -5.99 7.69 -30.63
CA LEU A 20 -4.98 8.73 -30.51
C LEU A 20 -5.55 10.11 -30.88
N ILE A 21 -6.35 10.20 -31.95
CA ILE A 21 -7.01 11.46 -32.36
C ILE A 21 -7.93 11.96 -31.23
N THR A 22 -8.75 11.09 -30.64
CA THR A 22 -9.61 11.50 -29.51
C THR A 22 -8.82 11.96 -28.29
N GLN A 23 -7.68 11.33 -28.00
CA GLN A 23 -6.80 11.75 -26.89
C GLN A 23 -6.12 13.09 -27.17
N LEU A 24 -5.69 13.34 -28.41
CA LEU A 24 -5.10 14.62 -28.83
C LEU A 24 -6.13 15.75 -28.74
N ALA A 25 -7.36 15.51 -29.18
CA ALA A 25 -8.46 16.46 -29.05
C ALA A 25 -8.79 16.77 -27.58
N GLN A 26 -8.80 15.77 -26.70
CA GLN A 26 -8.97 15.95 -25.26
C GLN A 26 -7.84 16.76 -24.62
N ALA A 27 -6.62 16.63 -25.14
CA ALA A 27 -5.46 17.40 -24.72
C ALA A 27 -5.44 18.84 -25.28
N GLY A 28 -6.43 19.22 -26.10
CA GLY A 28 -6.53 20.54 -26.74
C GLY A 28 -5.66 20.70 -27.99
N ILE A 29 -5.22 19.59 -28.59
CA ILE A 29 -4.45 19.57 -29.84
C ILE A 29 -5.43 19.23 -30.96
N GLU A 30 -5.72 20.20 -31.82
CA GLU A 30 -6.61 19.99 -32.96
C GLU A 30 -5.87 19.23 -34.07
N VAL A 31 -6.40 18.06 -34.42
CA VAL A 31 -5.87 17.20 -35.46
C VAL A 31 -7.04 16.70 -36.30
N SER A 32 -6.98 16.92 -37.62
CA SER A 32 -8.07 16.62 -38.55
C SER A 32 -8.02 15.20 -39.07
N GLY A 33 -6.84 14.55 -39.10
CA GLY A 33 -6.72 13.22 -39.65
C GLY A 33 -5.41 12.47 -39.40
N PRO A 34 -5.31 11.23 -39.91
CA PRO A 34 -4.18 10.32 -39.68
C PRO A 34 -2.86 10.80 -40.30
N ASN A 35 -2.94 11.67 -41.32
CA ASN A 35 -1.79 12.17 -42.07
C ASN A 35 -1.23 13.48 -41.50
N ASP A 36 -1.88 14.06 -40.51
CA ASP A 36 -1.42 15.30 -39.89
C ASP A 36 -0.13 15.05 -39.12
N ARG A 37 0.69 16.11 -39.00
CA ARG A 37 1.99 16.07 -38.34
C ARG A 37 1.87 16.50 -36.90
N ILE A 38 2.52 15.76 -36.01
CA ILE A 38 2.59 16.04 -34.57
C ILE A 38 4.01 16.53 -34.24
N SER A 39 4.08 17.73 -33.66
CA SER A 39 5.32 18.30 -33.13
C SER A 39 5.70 17.66 -31.78
N ASP A 40 6.97 17.80 -31.38
CA ASP A 40 7.42 17.27 -30.09
C ASP A 40 6.71 17.94 -28.89
N ASP A 41 6.36 19.22 -29.01
CA ASP A 41 5.59 19.95 -27.99
C ASP A 41 4.18 19.37 -27.80
N ALA A 42 3.51 19.03 -28.90
CA ALA A 42 2.20 18.38 -28.85
C ALA A 42 2.26 17.02 -28.14
N LYS A 43 3.36 16.25 -28.31
CA LYS A 43 3.57 14.99 -27.60
C LYS A 43 3.70 15.21 -26.08
N LEU A 44 4.42 16.26 -25.66
CA LEU A 44 4.57 16.61 -24.24
C LEU A 44 3.24 17.04 -23.60
N VAL A 45 2.42 17.81 -24.32
CA VAL A 45 1.09 18.21 -23.86
C VAL A 45 0.19 16.99 -23.69
N LEU A 46 0.16 16.08 -24.68
CA LEU A 46 -0.57 14.82 -24.58
C LEU A 46 -0.11 14.00 -23.37
N LEU A 47 1.19 13.85 -23.18
CA LEU A 47 1.77 13.10 -22.06
C LEU A 47 1.37 13.72 -20.71
N THR A 48 1.38 15.05 -20.60
CA THR A 48 0.98 15.77 -19.39
C THR A 48 -0.50 15.57 -19.09
N HIS A 49 -1.36 15.61 -20.12
CA HIS A 49 -2.78 15.31 -20.00
C HIS A 49 -3.02 13.86 -19.51
N LEU A 50 -2.34 12.88 -20.12
CA LEU A 50 -2.47 11.48 -19.72
C LEU A 50 -2.03 11.24 -18.27
N ARG A 51 -0.91 11.84 -17.84
CA ARG A 51 -0.46 11.75 -16.44
C ARG A 51 -1.45 12.35 -15.46
N ARG A 52 -2.12 13.45 -15.83
CA ARG A 52 -3.17 14.08 -15.01
C ARG A 52 -4.41 13.19 -14.93
N SER A 53 -4.88 12.67 -16.06
CA SER A 53 -6.08 11.82 -16.14
C SER A 53 -5.90 10.46 -15.47
N HIS A 54 -4.69 9.91 -15.46
CA HIS A 54 -4.35 8.67 -14.76
C HIS A 54 -3.86 8.87 -13.33
N GLY A 55 -3.87 10.11 -12.81
CA GLY A 55 -3.50 10.41 -11.43
C GLY A 55 -2.01 10.30 -11.11
N GLN A 56 -1.13 10.11 -12.12
CA GLN A 56 0.32 10.11 -11.92
C GLN A 56 0.90 11.50 -11.64
N ALA A 57 0.21 12.58 -12.02
CA ALA A 57 0.63 13.93 -11.65
C ALA A 57 0.59 14.18 -10.12
N GLU A 58 -0.07 13.32 -9.34
CA GLU A 58 -0.08 13.43 -7.88
C GLU A 58 1.13 12.81 -7.17
N GLU A 59 2.02 12.08 -7.87
CA GLU A 59 3.26 11.54 -7.26
C GLU A 59 4.25 12.66 -6.85
N ALA A 60 4.15 13.86 -7.43
CA ALA A 60 5.11 14.94 -7.19
C ALA A 60 4.61 16.10 -6.31
N GLY A 61 3.38 16.08 -5.79
CA GLY A 61 2.95 17.19 -4.91
C GLY A 61 1.48 17.32 -4.50
N ALA A 62 0.62 16.34 -4.76
CA ALA A 62 -0.80 16.44 -4.38
C ALA A 62 -1.28 15.18 -3.66
N ALA A 63 -0.80 14.96 -2.44
CA ALA A 63 -1.33 13.94 -1.53
C ALA A 63 -2.79 14.19 -1.07
N ALA A 64 -3.50 15.16 -1.66
CA ALA A 64 -4.74 15.70 -1.12
C ALA A 64 -6.02 15.42 -1.95
N ALA A 65 -5.96 15.16 -3.26
CA ALA A 65 -7.18 15.15 -4.08
C ALA A 65 -7.74 13.75 -4.41
N ALA A 66 -6.91 12.72 -4.60
CA ALA A 66 -7.43 11.37 -4.83
C ALA A 66 -7.61 10.55 -3.53
N PRO A 67 -8.78 9.90 -3.32
CA PRO A 67 -9.11 9.22 -2.07
C PRO A 67 -8.14 8.07 -1.76
N ARG A 68 -7.72 7.97 -0.48
CA ARG A 68 -6.77 6.94 0.01
C ARG A 68 -7.28 5.50 -0.16
N LYS A 69 -8.60 5.31 -0.25
CA LYS A 69 -9.27 4.02 -0.46
C LYS A 69 -10.41 4.15 -1.46
N ILE A 70 -10.58 3.15 -2.32
CA ILE A 70 -11.70 3.00 -3.25
C ILE A 70 -12.39 1.68 -2.96
N THR A 71 -13.71 1.69 -2.79
CA THR A 71 -14.48 0.47 -2.56
C THR A 71 -15.31 0.12 -3.79
N LEU A 72 -15.03 -1.03 -4.40
CA LEU A 72 -15.82 -1.58 -5.49
C LEU A 72 -16.95 -2.44 -4.93
N GLN A 73 -18.18 -2.14 -5.33
CA GLN A 73 -19.36 -2.96 -5.05
C GLN A 73 -19.69 -3.76 -6.31
N ARG A 74 -19.74 -5.10 -6.21
CA ARG A 74 -20.16 -5.98 -7.29
C ARG A 74 -21.37 -6.80 -6.86
N LYS A 75 -22.39 -6.82 -7.69
CA LYS A 75 -23.55 -7.70 -7.55
C LYS A 75 -23.35 -8.93 -8.42
N GLN A 76 -23.48 -10.12 -7.84
CA GLN A 76 -23.50 -11.39 -8.56
C GLN A 76 -24.82 -12.08 -8.26
N GLN A 77 -25.53 -12.52 -9.29
CA GLN A 77 -26.74 -13.30 -9.15
C GLN A 77 -26.44 -14.75 -9.56
N SER A 78 -26.88 -15.69 -8.74
CA SER A 78 -26.74 -17.13 -8.98
C SER A 78 -28.06 -17.83 -8.67
N GLU A 79 -28.42 -18.84 -9.44
CA GLU A 79 -29.65 -19.59 -9.21
C GLU A 79 -29.33 -20.94 -8.56
N ILE A 80 -30.03 -21.25 -7.47
CA ILE A 80 -29.97 -22.57 -6.84
C ILE A 80 -31.20 -23.35 -7.27
N LYS A 81 -30.98 -24.47 -7.96
CA LYS A 81 -32.04 -25.41 -8.34
C LYS A 81 -32.17 -26.46 -7.25
N LEU A 82 -33.28 -26.44 -6.52
CA LEU A 82 -33.61 -27.46 -5.53
C LEU A 82 -34.47 -28.55 -6.17
N ALA A 83 -33.99 -29.79 -6.13
CA ALA A 83 -34.80 -30.96 -6.43
C ALA A 83 -35.70 -31.24 -5.22
N GLY A 84 -36.98 -30.91 -5.32
CA GLY A 84 -37.97 -31.26 -4.31
C GLY A 84 -38.34 -32.74 -4.38
N GLY A 85 -38.40 -33.41 -3.23
CA GLY A 85 -39.06 -34.73 -3.14
C GLY A 85 -40.51 -34.59 -3.57
N ALA A 86 -40.96 -35.42 -4.52
CA ALA A 86 -42.25 -35.35 -5.22
C ALA A 86 -42.32 -34.38 -6.44
N GLY A 87 -41.26 -34.31 -7.25
CA GLY A 87 -41.34 -33.92 -8.66
C GLY A 87 -41.50 -32.43 -8.97
N ARG A 88 -41.54 -31.55 -7.97
CA ARG A 88 -41.59 -30.10 -8.14
C ARG A 88 -40.22 -29.48 -7.88
N ALA A 89 -39.48 -29.20 -8.95
CA ALA A 89 -38.23 -28.45 -8.86
C ALA A 89 -38.51 -26.97 -8.53
N ARG A 90 -37.78 -26.40 -7.58
CA ARG A 90 -37.87 -24.98 -7.21
C ARG A 90 -36.54 -24.29 -7.50
N THR A 91 -36.57 -23.23 -8.28
CA THR A 91 -35.40 -22.38 -8.53
C THR A 91 -35.44 -21.18 -7.61
N VAL A 92 -34.35 -20.95 -6.88
CA VAL A 92 -34.18 -19.82 -5.96
C VAL A 92 -33.09 -18.91 -6.51
N ASN A 93 -33.43 -17.64 -6.72
CA ASN A 93 -32.46 -16.64 -7.17
C ASN A 93 -31.72 -16.10 -5.93
N VAL A 94 -30.40 -16.26 -5.91
CA VAL A 94 -29.52 -15.78 -4.84
C VAL A 94 -28.72 -14.60 -5.37
N GLU A 95 -28.78 -13.47 -4.68
CA GLU A 95 -27.96 -12.29 -4.98
C GLU A 95 -26.84 -12.18 -3.95
N VAL A 96 -25.60 -12.37 -4.38
CA VAL A 96 -24.40 -12.13 -3.58
C VAL A 96 -23.89 -10.71 -3.88
N ARG A 97 -23.79 -9.89 -2.83
CA ARG A 97 -23.20 -8.54 -2.90
C ARG A 97 -21.79 -8.59 -2.34
N VAL A 98 -20.80 -8.34 -3.20
CA VAL A 98 -19.38 -8.37 -2.85
C VAL A 98 -18.86 -6.94 -2.72
N LYS A 99 -18.24 -6.64 -1.58
CA LYS A 99 -17.53 -5.39 -1.31
C LYS A 99 -16.02 -5.66 -1.34
N ARG A 100 -15.29 -5.09 -2.30
CA ARG A 100 -13.81 -5.13 -2.34
C ARG A 100 -13.24 -3.73 -2.14
N THR A 101 -12.45 -3.56 -1.09
CA THR A 101 -11.80 -2.27 -0.78
C THR A 101 -10.35 -2.31 -1.24
N TYR A 102 -9.97 -1.39 -2.13
CA TYR A 102 -8.61 -1.19 -2.59
C TYR A 102 -8.03 0.05 -1.91
N VAL A 103 -6.79 -0.03 -1.44
CA VAL A 103 -6.05 1.06 -0.79
C VAL A 103 -4.88 1.44 -1.69
N LYS A 104 -4.53 2.73 -1.78
CA LYS A 104 -3.34 3.19 -2.52
C LYS A 104 -2.08 2.48 -1.98
N ARG A 105 -1.19 2.05 -2.88
CA ARG A 105 0.04 1.30 -2.52
C ARG A 105 0.94 2.10 -1.59
N ASP A 106 1.09 3.40 -1.81
CA ASP A 106 1.94 4.27 -0.99
C ASP A 106 1.47 4.31 0.47
N VAL A 107 0.16 4.26 0.71
CA VAL A 107 -0.42 4.22 2.06
C VAL A 107 -0.15 2.89 2.76
N LEU A 108 -0.07 1.79 2.00
CA LEU A 108 0.29 0.47 2.54
C LEU A 108 1.77 0.43 2.92
N GLU A 109 2.65 1.02 2.11
CA GLU A 109 4.09 1.09 2.40
C GLU A 109 4.39 1.98 3.60
N GLU A 110 3.71 3.12 3.73
CA GLU A 110 3.81 4.01 4.88
C GLU A 110 3.33 3.34 6.17
N GLN A 111 2.20 2.62 6.13
CA GLN A 111 1.73 1.83 7.27
C GLN A 111 2.67 0.68 7.64
N ALA A 112 3.26 0.01 6.65
CA ALA A 112 4.22 -1.06 6.91
C ALA A 112 5.50 -0.53 7.58
N LYS A 113 5.99 0.64 7.16
CA LYS A 113 7.14 1.31 7.81
C LYS A 113 6.82 1.70 9.25
N ALA A 114 5.69 2.34 9.48
CA ALA A 114 5.26 2.74 10.83
C ALA A 114 5.10 1.53 11.77
N GLN A 115 4.50 0.44 11.30
CA GLN A 115 4.41 -0.80 12.08
C GLN A 115 5.77 -1.44 12.36
N GLY A 116 6.70 -1.35 11.42
CA GLY A 116 8.09 -1.78 11.61
C GLY A 116 8.77 -0.99 12.73
N GLU A 117 8.69 0.33 12.69
CA GLU A 117 9.27 1.23 13.70
C GLU A 117 8.66 1.04 15.10
N ASP A 118 7.34 0.86 15.19
CA ASP A 118 6.64 0.53 16.45
C ASP A 118 7.07 -0.84 17.01
N SER A 119 7.33 -1.81 16.14
CA SER A 119 7.78 -3.14 16.57
C SER A 119 9.23 -3.12 17.05
N GLU A 120 10.09 -2.35 16.38
CA GLU A 120 11.49 -2.18 16.78
C GLU A 120 11.62 -1.40 18.09
N SER A 121 10.86 -0.32 18.26
CA SER A 121 10.87 0.47 19.50
C SER A 121 10.45 -0.38 20.71
N LYS A 122 9.34 -1.13 20.61
CA LYS A 122 8.92 -2.07 21.66
C LYS A 122 9.97 -3.13 21.98
N ARG A 123 10.68 -3.61 20.96
CA ARG A 123 11.74 -4.60 21.15
C ARG A 123 12.94 -4.00 21.88
N ARG A 124 13.33 -2.76 21.55
CA ARG A 124 14.40 -2.03 22.24
C ARG A 124 14.02 -1.73 23.69
N GLU A 125 12.80 -1.27 23.95
CA GLU A 125 12.30 -1.03 25.31
C GLU A 125 12.29 -2.30 26.16
N ALA A 126 11.87 -3.44 25.59
CA ALA A 126 11.90 -4.72 26.29
C ALA A 126 13.33 -5.20 26.59
N GLU A 127 14.28 -4.96 25.68
CA GLU A 127 15.69 -5.30 25.87
C GLU A 127 16.34 -4.42 26.95
N GLU A 128 16.06 -3.12 26.96
CA GLU A 128 16.52 -2.20 28.00
C GLU A 128 15.94 -2.53 29.38
N ALA A 129 14.65 -2.85 29.45
CA ALA A 129 14.01 -3.28 30.70
C ALA A 129 14.65 -4.56 31.24
N ALA A 130 14.90 -5.56 30.38
CA ALA A 130 15.56 -6.80 30.77
C ALA A 130 17.02 -6.57 31.22
N ARG A 131 17.73 -5.61 30.60
CA ARG A 131 19.10 -5.24 31.00
C ARG A 131 19.12 -4.59 32.38
N LEU A 132 18.19 -3.67 32.65
CA LEU A 132 18.06 -3.00 33.95
C LEU A 132 17.70 -3.99 35.06
N GLU A 133 16.82 -4.95 34.77
CA GLU A 133 16.43 -5.98 35.72
C GLU A 133 17.60 -6.93 36.07
N ARG A 134 18.41 -7.31 35.08
CA ARG A 134 19.64 -8.08 35.31
C ARG A 134 20.65 -7.32 36.15
N GLU A 135 20.87 -6.03 35.89
CA GLU A 135 21.77 -5.20 36.72
C GLU A 135 21.28 -5.10 38.17
N ARG A 136 19.97 -4.96 38.39
CA ARG A 136 19.38 -4.98 39.75
C ARG A 136 19.62 -6.30 40.45
N GLN A 137 19.34 -7.42 39.78
CA GLN A 137 19.56 -8.76 40.34
C GLN A 137 21.03 -9.02 40.66
N GLU A 138 21.96 -8.56 39.81
CA GLU A 138 23.39 -8.65 40.10
C GLU A 138 23.80 -7.80 41.29
N HIS A 139 23.26 -6.59 41.42
CA HIS A 139 23.53 -5.72 42.57
C HIS A 139 23.05 -6.35 43.87
N GLU A 140 21.81 -6.82 43.91
CA GLU A 140 21.23 -7.50 45.07
C GLU A 140 22.03 -8.74 45.47
N ARG A 141 22.48 -9.55 44.50
CA ARG A 141 23.36 -10.71 44.76
C ARG A 141 24.69 -10.29 45.36
N ARG A 142 25.31 -9.23 44.83
CA ARG A 142 26.59 -8.70 45.35
C ARG A 142 26.45 -8.11 46.74
N GLU A 143 25.31 -7.52 47.07
CA GLU A 143 25.04 -7.01 48.43
C GLU A 143 24.79 -8.15 49.42
N ALA A 144 23.99 -9.15 49.02
CA ALA A 144 23.74 -10.33 49.83
C ALA A 144 25.04 -11.07 50.17
N GLU A 145 25.93 -11.27 49.19
CA GLU A 145 27.23 -11.91 49.40
C GLU A 145 28.11 -11.12 50.38
N ARG A 146 28.09 -9.78 50.32
CA ARG A 146 28.83 -8.92 51.27
C ARG A 146 28.29 -9.06 52.69
N LEU A 147 26.97 -9.01 52.86
CA LEU A 147 26.31 -9.19 54.15
C LEU A 147 26.57 -10.58 54.75
N GLU A 148 26.55 -11.63 53.93
CA GLU A 148 26.88 -12.99 54.37
C GLU A 148 28.35 -13.10 54.81
N ALA A 149 29.28 -12.50 54.06
CA ALA A 149 30.69 -12.47 54.43
C ALA A 149 30.95 -11.69 55.74
N GLU A 150 30.27 -10.56 55.94
CA GLU A 150 30.36 -9.78 57.18
C GLU A 150 29.80 -10.54 58.38
N ASN A 151 28.61 -11.15 58.23
CA ASN A 151 28.03 -12.00 59.28
C ASN A 151 28.93 -13.19 59.63
N ARG A 152 29.55 -13.83 58.63
CA ARG A 152 30.46 -14.95 58.85
C ARG A 152 31.70 -14.53 59.64
N ARG A 153 32.30 -13.38 59.31
CA ARG A 153 33.43 -12.82 60.08
C ARG A 153 33.06 -12.53 61.53
N ARG A 154 31.88 -11.96 61.76
CA ARG A 154 31.40 -11.64 63.12
C ARG A 154 31.21 -12.90 63.99
N ILE A 155 30.69 -13.99 63.40
CA ILE A 155 30.54 -15.28 64.10
C ILE A 155 31.91 -15.90 64.42
N GLU A 156 32.87 -15.81 63.49
CA GLU A 156 34.24 -16.28 63.71
C GLU A 156 34.95 -15.47 64.81
N GLU A 157 34.73 -14.16 64.89
CA GLU A 157 35.26 -13.29 65.95
C GLU A 157 34.61 -13.54 67.32
N GLU A 158 33.31 -13.86 67.40
CA GLU A 158 32.64 -14.21 68.67
C GLU A 158 33.00 -15.62 69.18
N ALA A 159 33.47 -16.51 68.30
CA ALA A 159 33.85 -17.88 68.64
C ALA A 159 35.33 -18.06 69.04
N ALA A 160 36.16 -17.02 68.89
CA ALA A 160 37.60 -17.00 69.19
C ALA A 160 37.90 -16.35 70.55
#